data_AF-A0AAX4K5G9-F1
#
_entry.id   AF-A0AAX4K5G9-F1
#
_cell.length_a   1.000
_cell.length_b   1.000
_cell.length_c   1.000
_cell.angle_alpha   90.00
_cell.angle_beta   90.00
_cell.angle_gamma   90.00
#
_symmetry.space_group_name_H-M   'P 1'
#
loop_
_entity.id
_entity.type
_entity.pdbx_description
1 polymer ?
#
loop_
_entity_poly.entity_id
_entity_poly.type
_entity_poly.pdbx_seq_one_letter_code
_entity_poly.pdbx_strand_id
1 'polypeptide(L)'
;MPIPFYKPSEAPEAVFQGQVFPLAHANPFSQFLYTWITPLLKVGYSRPLQIEDLWSLDDESKCLTHAKRLQDHFMRRMPPSRRIKDEAKNTIEDQVVNAATEKPDVSPSEKKTHNKHLKLGEPDPEHIKLYGAKKAQKIAYDKLAIEDGREYDMSLWYSIYHSVWPQYWSAVAICTTAQALRVTAPLVTKQLLEYLTTAHSYYTSSKNGGSPPLGIPKSAGYGIGLAMALFVKQFLASLLAFKGDQIQSLMGSEMKNAMVDLVARKSMKLSGKSRNEMNNGRLFTLVSSDCMIVGWTLGGLASLIVDPITLIAGIALLIYNLGYSALVGVAVLAVAAPAQGWFVKLFYNYSDQKEQYTDTRVRLLTEILNNVRAVKLYAYERFFGDKVADIRREELKKIFGYNSHRIQTILYYDRILVLDQGRLKEFDTPLNLFDQKGSIFRSLCDTKHIQREDIIKIKEQS
;
A
#
# COMPACT_ATOMS: atom_id res chain seq x y z
N MET A 1 -0.90 -25.75 14.78
CA MET A 1 -1.33 -27.09 15.24
C MET A 1 -0.80 -28.10 14.23
N PRO A 2 -0.06 -29.14 14.67
CA PRO A 2 0.33 -30.21 13.76
C PRO A 2 -0.91 -30.99 13.30
N ILE A 3 -1.03 -31.22 12.00
CA ILE A 3 -2.10 -32.03 11.40
C ILE A 3 -1.88 -33.48 11.84
N PRO A 4 -2.86 -34.15 12.51
CA PRO A 4 -2.66 -35.46 13.13
C PRO A 4 -2.18 -36.56 12.16
N PHE A 5 -2.52 -36.45 10.88
CA PHE A 5 -2.29 -37.47 9.86
C PHE A 5 -1.14 -37.15 8.89
N TYR A 6 -0.53 -35.96 8.98
CA TYR A 6 0.52 -35.53 8.06
C TYR A 6 1.81 -35.24 8.81
N LYS A 7 2.70 -36.24 8.81
CA LYS A 7 4.10 -36.12 9.25
C LYS A 7 4.97 -36.04 7.99
N PRO A 8 5.29 -34.84 7.48
CA PRO A 8 6.19 -34.72 6.34
C PRO A 8 7.57 -35.28 6.73
N SER A 9 8.25 -35.94 5.79
CA SER A 9 9.68 -36.19 5.92
C SER A 9 10.42 -34.85 5.96
N GLU A 10 11.47 -34.75 6.78
CA GLU A 10 12.31 -33.56 6.82
C GLU A 10 12.86 -33.29 5.41
N ALA A 11 12.51 -32.12 4.86
CA ALA A 11 12.98 -31.73 3.55
C ALA A 11 14.48 -31.37 3.62
N PRO A 12 15.28 -31.71 2.59
CA PRO A 12 16.71 -31.41 2.57
C PRO A 12 16.96 -29.91 2.74
N GLU A 13 18.15 -29.54 3.20
CA GLU A 13 18.58 -28.14 3.21
C GLU A 13 18.76 -27.61 1.77
N ALA A 14 18.44 -26.34 1.54
CA ALA A 14 18.63 -25.65 0.25
C ALA A 14 17.86 -26.29 -0.93
N VAL A 15 16.61 -26.73 -0.70
CA VAL A 15 15.79 -27.50 -1.67
C VAL A 15 15.70 -26.85 -3.05
N PHE A 16 15.63 -25.52 -3.10
CA PHE A 16 15.38 -24.75 -4.33
C PHE A 16 16.58 -23.91 -4.78
N GLN A 17 17.76 -24.12 -4.17
CA GLN A 17 18.96 -23.36 -4.51
C GLN A 17 19.35 -23.55 -5.98
N GLY A 18 19.52 -22.45 -6.70
CA GLY A 18 19.87 -22.45 -8.13
C GLY A 18 18.68 -22.68 -9.07
N GLN A 19 17.48 -22.98 -8.56
CA GLN A 19 16.27 -23.06 -9.38
C GLN A 19 15.66 -21.67 -9.58
N VAL A 20 15.35 -21.35 -10.83
CA VAL A 20 14.68 -20.10 -11.21
C VAL A 20 13.25 -20.10 -10.70
N PHE A 21 12.76 -18.92 -10.34
CA PHE A 21 11.39 -18.69 -9.90
C PHE A 21 10.37 -19.34 -10.87
N PRO A 22 9.55 -20.30 -10.40
CA PRO A 22 8.76 -21.15 -11.27
C PRO A 22 7.59 -20.43 -11.94
N LEU A 23 7.23 -19.21 -11.53
CA LEU A 23 6.10 -18.46 -12.12
C LEU A 23 6.28 -18.21 -13.62
N ALA A 24 7.50 -17.97 -14.10
CA ALA A 24 7.79 -17.72 -15.51
C ALA A 24 7.61 -18.98 -16.38
N HIS A 25 7.89 -20.16 -15.82
CA HIS A 25 7.88 -21.44 -16.54
C HIS A 25 6.65 -22.30 -16.23
N ALA A 26 5.79 -21.88 -15.30
CA ALA A 26 4.62 -22.63 -14.89
C ALA A 26 3.50 -22.58 -15.93
N ASN A 27 2.80 -23.70 -16.11
CA ASN A 27 1.58 -23.76 -16.93
C ASN A 27 0.55 -22.70 -16.47
N PRO A 28 -0.24 -22.10 -17.38
CA PRO A 28 -1.23 -21.08 -17.03
C PRO A 28 -2.16 -21.51 -15.90
N PHE A 29 -2.59 -22.77 -15.87
CA PHE A 29 -3.41 -23.32 -14.79
C PHE A 29 -2.71 -23.26 -13.42
N SER A 30 -1.41 -23.58 -13.38
CA SER A 30 -0.60 -23.48 -12.16
C SER A 30 -0.38 -22.03 -11.74
N GLN A 31 -0.26 -21.10 -12.70
CA GLN A 31 -0.16 -19.67 -12.43
C GLN A 31 -1.45 -19.10 -11.81
N PHE A 32 -2.63 -19.56 -12.27
CA PHE A 32 -3.93 -19.10 -11.75
C PHE A 32 -4.29 -19.72 -10.40
N LEU A 33 -4.00 -21.00 -10.18
CA LEU A 33 -4.29 -21.70 -8.92
C LEU A 33 -3.16 -21.63 -7.91
N TYR A 34 -2.07 -20.94 -8.22
CA TYR A 34 -0.88 -20.82 -7.38
C TYR A 34 -0.28 -22.17 -6.97
N THR A 35 -0.51 -23.24 -7.74
CA THR A 35 -0.05 -24.58 -7.35
C THR A 35 1.48 -24.70 -7.31
N TRP A 36 2.18 -23.82 -8.03
CA TRP A 36 3.64 -23.73 -8.03
C TRP A 36 4.25 -23.39 -6.66
N ILE A 37 3.50 -22.77 -5.72
CA ILE A 37 4.01 -22.44 -4.38
C ILE A 37 3.93 -23.62 -3.40
N THR A 38 3.12 -24.64 -3.73
CA THR A 38 2.85 -25.81 -2.87
C THR A 38 4.12 -26.51 -2.37
N PRO A 39 5.17 -26.71 -3.19
CA PRO A 39 6.42 -27.34 -2.72
C PRO A 39 7.08 -26.53 -1.59
N LEU A 40 7.13 -25.20 -1.70
CA LEU A 40 7.71 -24.33 -0.67
C LEU A 40 6.88 -24.35 0.62
N LEU A 41 5.54 -24.35 0.51
CA LEU A 41 4.67 -24.46 1.68
C LEU A 41 4.85 -25.79 2.42
N LYS A 42 5.10 -26.88 1.69
CA LYS A 42 5.41 -28.20 2.30
C LYS A 42 6.73 -28.17 3.07
N VAL A 43 7.77 -27.53 2.52
CA VAL A 43 9.06 -27.35 3.21
C VAL A 43 8.86 -26.52 4.48
N GLY A 44 8.17 -25.38 4.39
CA GLY A 44 7.90 -24.50 5.53
C GLY A 44 7.02 -25.12 6.62
N TYR A 45 6.20 -26.11 6.27
CA TYR A 45 5.46 -26.91 7.25
C TYR A 45 6.35 -27.95 7.95
N SER A 46 7.36 -28.48 7.26
CA SER A 46 8.30 -29.46 7.83
C SER A 46 9.35 -28.82 8.75
N ARG A 47 9.92 -27.67 8.35
CA ARG A 47 10.93 -26.94 9.09
C ARG A 47 10.86 -25.43 8.82
N PRO A 48 11.39 -24.57 9.71
CA PRO A 48 11.53 -23.15 9.43
C PRO A 48 12.32 -22.92 8.13
N LEU A 49 11.80 -22.05 7.26
CA LEU A 49 12.44 -21.69 6.00
C LEU A 49 13.72 -20.89 6.24
N GLN A 50 14.77 -21.22 5.50
CA GLN A 50 16.01 -20.46 5.45
C GLN A 50 16.12 -19.70 4.12
N ILE A 51 17.09 -18.78 4.00
CA ILE A 51 17.25 -17.94 2.80
C ILE A 51 17.68 -18.80 1.61
N GLU A 52 18.45 -19.85 1.87
CA GLU A 52 18.99 -20.82 0.92
C GLU A 52 17.88 -21.70 0.30
N ASP A 53 16.71 -21.79 0.96
CA ASP A 53 15.54 -22.51 0.45
C ASP A 53 14.71 -21.69 -0.54
N LEU A 54 15.06 -20.43 -0.80
CA LEU A 54 14.29 -19.58 -1.70
C LEU A 54 14.75 -19.72 -3.15
N TRP A 55 13.80 -19.62 -4.07
CA TRP A 55 14.10 -19.56 -5.50
C TRP A 55 14.93 -18.33 -5.86
N SER A 56 15.79 -18.47 -6.87
CA SER A 56 16.45 -17.32 -7.48
C SER A 56 15.48 -16.57 -8.40
N LEU A 57 15.59 -15.24 -8.40
CA LEU A 57 14.81 -14.41 -9.32
C LEU A 57 15.32 -14.59 -10.75
N ASP A 58 14.36 -14.61 -11.69
CA ASP A 58 14.64 -14.60 -13.12
C ASP A 58 15.36 -13.32 -13.56
N ASP A 59 16.11 -13.38 -14.66
CA ASP A 59 16.88 -12.24 -15.19
C ASP A 59 15.99 -11.04 -15.54
N GLU A 60 14.75 -11.27 -15.98
CA GLU A 60 13.81 -10.19 -16.24
C GLU A 60 13.29 -9.52 -14.97
N SER A 61 13.06 -10.31 -13.91
CA SER A 61 12.57 -9.86 -12.60
C SER A 61 13.68 -9.32 -11.69
N LYS A 62 14.95 -9.33 -12.14
CA LYS A 62 16.07 -8.75 -11.38
C LYS A 62 15.92 -7.24 -11.27
N CYS A 63 16.24 -6.73 -10.09
CA CYS A 63 16.23 -5.31 -9.77
C CYS A 63 17.00 -4.45 -10.80
N LEU A 64 18.15 -4.94 -11.27
CA LEU A 64 18.98 -4.24 -12.27
C LEU A 64 18.24 -3.98 -13.58
N THR A 65 17.43 -4.94 -14.04
CA THR A 65 16.69 -4.85 -15.30
C THR A 65 15.61 -3.77 -15.20
N HIS A 66 14.84 -3.76 -14.11
CA HIS A 66 13.84 -2.73 -13.86
C HIS A 66 14.46 -1.35 -13.61
N ALA A 67 15.57 -1.27 -12.88
CA ALA A 67 16.31 -0.03 -12.67
C ALA A 67 16.82 0.58 -13.98
N LYS A 68 17.39 -0.25 -14.87
CA LYS A 68 17.81 0.18 -16.22
C LYS A 68 16.64 0.69 -17.05
N ARG A 69 15.53 -0.07 -17.11
CA ARG A 69 14.31 0.36 -17.84
C ARG A 69 13.80 1.71 -17.33
N LEU A 70 13.70 1.89 -16.02
CA LEU A 70 13.28 3.16 -15.41
C LEU A 70 14.28 4.29 -15.73
N GLN A 71 15.58 4.01 -15.64
CA GLN A 71 16.64 4.97 -15.96
C GLN A 71 16.56 5.40 -17.42
N ASP A 72 16.35 4.50 -18.37
CA ASP A 72 16.23 4.82 -19.79
C ASP A 72 15.02 5.72 -20.07
N HIS A 73 13.87 5.39 -19.46
CA HIS A 73 12.66 6.23 -19.55
C HIS A 73 12.83 7.59 -18.88
N PHE A 74 13.63 7.69 -17.82
CA PHE A 74 13.98 8.95 -17.17
C PHE A 74 14.95 9.78 -18.03
N MET A 75 16.01 9.17 -18.56
CA MET A 75 17.01 9.84 -19.39
C MET A 75 16.44 10.37 -20.70
N ARG A 76 15.46 9.67 -21.31
CA ARG A 76 14.72 10.18 -22.48
C ARG A 76 14.00 11.50 -22.19
N ARG A 77 13.56 11.71 -20.95
CA ARG A 77 12.88 12.94 -20.50
C ARG A 77 13.82 14.01 -19.96
N MET A 78 15.09 13.66 -19.74
CA MET A 78 16.11 14.63 -19.36
C MET A 78 16.61 15.40 -20.60
N PRO A 79 16.91 16.70 -20.43
CA PRO A 79 17.57 17.49 -21.47
C PRO A 79 18.94 16.87 -21.84
N PRO A 80 19.38 16.98 -23.11
CA PRO A 80 20.64 16.40 -23.58
C PRO A 80 21.85 16.75 -22.70
N SER A 81 21.92 17.97 -22.17
CA SER A 81 23.03 18.45 -21.33
C SER A 81 23.18 17.67 -20.00
N ARG A 82 22.09 17.12 -19.48
CA ARG A 82 22.03 16.46 -18.16
C ARG A 82 21.97 14.92 -18.24
N ARG A 83 21.94 14.36 -19.46
CA ARG A 83 21.99 12.91 -19.65
C ARG A 83 23.36 12.38 -19.22
N ILE A 84 23.36 11.21 -18.61
CA ILE A 84 24.61 10.50 -18.31
C ILE A 84 25.26 10.20 -19.67
N LYS A 85 26.46 10.75 -19.88
CA LYS A 85 27.28 10.41 -21.05
C LYS A 85 27.82 9.00 -20.81
N ASP A 86 27.33 8.03 -21.57
CA ASP A 86 27.86 6.67 -21.53
C ASP A 86 29.28 6.69 -22.13
N GLU A 87 30.30 6.55 -21.29
CA GLU A 87 31.72 6.56 -21.70
C GLU A 87 32.01 5.52 -22.82
N ALA A 88 31.23 4.44 -22.91
CA ALA A 88 31.39 3.38 -23.90
C ALA A 88 30.81 3.72 -25.30
N LYS A 89 29.87 4.67 -25.40
CA LYS A 89 29.27 5.09 -26.69
C LYS A 89 30.07 6.20 -27.36
N ASN A 90 30.68 7.06 -26.53
CA ASN A 90 31.53 8.16 -26.98
C ASN A 90 32.79 7.68 -27.70
N THR A 91 33.37 6.53 -27.37
CA THR A 91 34.55 6.04 -28.13
C THR A 91 34.23 5.79 -29.60
N ILE A 92 32.98 5.43 -29.94
CA ILE A 92 32.57 5.17 -31.33
C ILE A 92 32.06 6.45 -31.98
N GLU A 93 31.24 7.26 -31.30
CA GLU A 93 30.75 8.53 -31.85
C GLU A 93 31.84 9.60 -31.98
N ASP A 94 32.75 9.73 -31.01
CA ASP A 94 33.88 10.67 -31.10
C ASP A 94 34.90 10.23 -32.16
N GLN A 95 35.07 8.92 -32.41
CA GLN A 95 35.91 8.45 -33.52
C GLN A 95 35.29 8.72 -34.89
N VAL A 96 33.95 8.58 -35.01
CA VAL A 96 33.23 8.83 -36.28
C VAL A 96 33.11 10.33 -36.57
N VAL A 97 32.89 11.18 -35.55
CA VAL A 97 32.78 12.64 -35.70
C VAL A 97 34.15 13.28 -35.92
N ASN A 98 35.22 12.80 -35.26
CA ASN A 98 36.57 13.30 -35.50
C ASN A 98 37.15 12.86 -36.86
N ALA A 99 36.63 11.79 -37.48
CA ALA A 99 37.00 11.41 -38.85
C ALA A 99 36.28 12.22 -39.94
N ALA A 100 35.18 12.90 -39.62
CA ALA A 100 34.32 13.59 -40.59
C ALA A 100 34.50 15.12 -40.65
N THR A 101 35.29 15.72 -39.75
CA THR A 101 35.43 17.18 -39.68
C THR A 101 36.86 17.61 -39.37
N GLU A 102 37.67 17.80 -40.41
CA GLU A 102 38.82 18.73 -40.39
C GLU A 102 38.44 20.02 -41.12
N LYS A 103 38.19 21.11 -40.35
CA LYS A 103 38.41 22.53 -40.70
C LYS A 103 38.08 23.44 -39.48
N PRO A 104 38.61 24.67 -39.44
CA PRO A 104 39.33 25.17 -38.27
C PRO A 104 38.49 25.94 -37.26
N ASP A 105 39.05 26.00 -36.05
CA ASP A 105 38.71 26.80 -34.87
C ASP A 105 37.72 27.95 -35.10
N VAL A 106 36.49 27.73 -34.60
CA VAL A 106 35.61 28.82 -34.16
C VAL A 106 35.18 28.49 -32.74
N SER A 107 35.74 29.24 -31.79
CA SER A 107 35.33 29.27 -30.39
C SER A 107 33.85 29.68 -30.28
N PRO A 108 32.96 28.84 -29.72
CA PRO A 108 31.64 29.28 -29.32
C PRO A 108 31.75 29.95 -27.95
N SER A 109 31.72 31.27 -27.98
CA SER A 109 31.52 32.13 -26.83
C SER A 109 30.07 32.02 -26.36
N GLU A 110 29.79 31.09 -25.44
CA GLU A 110 28.49 31.05 -24.75
C GLU A 110 28.57 31.65 -23.35
N LYS A 111 27.86 32.77 -23.21
CA LYS A 111 27.71 33.60 -22.02
C LYS A 111 27.09 32.81 -20.87
N LYS A 112 27.91 32.41 -19.90
CA LYS A 112 27.44 32.07 -18.55
C LYS A 112 27.13 33.35 -17.77
N THR A 113 25.92 33.88 -17.90
CA THR A 113 25.38 34.84 -16.93
C THR A 113 24.76 34.05 -15.77
N HIS A 114 25.59 33.41 -14.94
CA HIS A 114 25.13 32.97 -13.63
C HIS A 114 25.08 34.18 -12.72
N ASN A 115 23.89 34.80 -12.60
CA ASN A 115 23.62 35.76 -11.53
C ASN A 115 23.74 35.03 -10.19
N LYS A 116 24.83 35.32 -9.47
CA LYS A 116 25.32 34.62 -8.27
C LYS A 116 24.44 34.81 -7.01
N HIS A 117 23.22 35.35 -7.14
CA HIS A 117 22.40 35.79 -6.01
C HIS A 117 20.94 35.32 -6.00
N LEU A 118 20.47 34.50 -6.94
CA LEU A 118 19.10 33.98 -6.87
C LEU A 118 18.99 32.81 -5.86
N LYS A 119 18.03 32.91 -4.93
CA LYS A 119 17.68 31.81 -4.01
C LYS A 119 16.92 30.73 -4.78
N LEU A 120 17.09 29.47 -4.38
CA LEU A 120 16.40 28.32 -4.97
C LEU A 120 14.87 28.53 -4.91
N GLY A 121 14.21 28.65 -6.08
CA GLY A 121 12.76 28.86 -6.19
C GLY A 121 12.31 30.27 -6.65
N GLU A 122 13.22 31.24 -6.77
CA GLU A 122 12.89 32.54 -7.39
C GLU A 122 13.04 32.46 -8.92
N PRO A 123 12.00 32.77 -9.71
CA PRO A 123 12.09 32.73 -11.17
C PRO A 123 12.97 33.85 -11.71
N ASP A 124 13.91 33.49 -12.58
CA ASP A 124 14.79 34.45 -13.27
C ASP A 124 13.93 35.48 -14.03
N PRO A 125 14.13 36.79 -13.82
CA PRO A 125 13.37 37.85 -14.51
C PRO A 125 13.36 37.71 -16.03
N GLU A 126 14.43 37.17 -16.63
CA GLU A 126 14.50 36.92 -18.07
C GLU A 126 13.58 35.77 -18.50
N HIS A 127 13.49 34.69 -17.72
CA HIS A 127 12.58 33.57 -17.98
C HIS A 127 11.11 33.98 -17.83
N ILE A 128 10.78 34.91 -16.92
CA ILE A 128 9.42 35.46 -16.77
C ILE A 128 9.01 36.22 -18.04
N LYS A 129 9.92 36.98 -18.63
CA LYS A 129 9.67 37.77 -19.85
C LYS A 129 9.52 36.89 -21.10
N LEU A 130 10.26 35.78 -21.17
CA LEU A 130 10.26 34.86 -22.32
C LEU A 130 9.13 33.82 -22.29
N TYR A 131 8.83 33.22 -21.13
CA TYR A 131 7.93 32.07 -21.02
C TYR A 131 6.68 32.31 -20.14
N GLY A 132 6.59 33.48 -19.51
CA GLY A 132 5.54 33.84 -18.55
C GLY A 132 5.80 33.30 -17.15
N ALA A 133 5.22 33.96 -16.14
CA ALA A 133 5.50 33.72 -14.72
C ALA A 133 5.34 32.25 -14.26
N LYS A 134 4.29 31.56 -14.76
CA LYS A 134 4.02 30.15 -14.39
C LYS A 134 5.06 29.17 -14.94
N LYS A 135 5.58 29.38 -16.15
CA LYS A 135 6.62 28.52 -16.74
C LYS A 135 8.00 28.85 -16.17
N ALA A 136 8.30 30.14 -15.99
CA ALA A 136 9.53 30.58 -15.33
C ALA A 136 9.66 30.02 -13.91
N GLN A 137 8.55 29.94 -13.16
CA GLN A 137 8.53 29.33 -11.84
C GLN A 137 8.80 27.82 -11.88
N LYS A 138 8.28 27.09 -12.89
CA LYS A 138 8.58 25.66 -13.07
C LYS A 138 10.05 25.43 -13.45
N ILE A 139 10.64 26.32 -14.23
CA ILE A 139 12.08 26.32 -14.55
C ILE A 139 12.91 26.61 -13.29
N ALA A 140 12.48 27.56 -12.45
CA ALA A 140 13.14 27.89 -11.19
C ALA A 140 13.13 26.76 -10.15
N TYR A 141 12.08 25.94 -10.14
CA TYR A 141 11.99 24.71 -9.34
C TYR A 141 12.67 23.50 -10.00
N ASP A 142 13.36 23.69 -11.13
CA ASP A 142 14.04 22.63 -11.91
C ASP A 142 13.09 21.49 -12.35
N LYS A 143 11.80 21.80 -12.47
CA LYS A 143 10.74 20.87 -12.92
C LYS A 143 10.53 20.88 -14.43
N LEU A 144 11.08 21.88 -15.11
CA LEU A 144 11.00 22.05 -16.55
C LEU A 144 12.35 22.58 -17.04
N ALA A 145 13.00 21.88 -17.96
CA ALA A 145 14.14 22.40 -18.68
C ALA A 145 13.73 22.70 -20.13
N ILE A 146 14.16 23.85 -20.66
CA ILE A 146 13.96 24.19 -22.06
C ILE A 146 15.35 24.27 -22.70
N GLU A 147 15.65 23.32 -23.58
CA GLU A 147 16.88 23.27 -24.37
C GLU A 147 16.49 23.08 -25.84
N ASP A 148 17.17 23.78 -26.75
CA ASP A 148 16.94 23.70 -28.21
C ASP A 148 15.48 23.86 -28.65
N GLY A 149 14.73 24.72 -27.96
CA GLY A 149 13.31 24.98 -28.26
C GLY A 149 12.34 23.84 -27.89
N ARG A 150 12.80 22.79 -27.21
CA ARG A 150 11.97 21.68 -26.70
C ARG A 150 11.81 21.75 -25.19
N GLU A 151 10.59 21.50 -24.71
CA GLU A 151 10.26 21.44 -23.29
C GLU A 151 10.52 20.02 -22.74
N TYR A 152 11.29 19.92 -21.65
CA TYR A 152 11.63 18.67 -20.95
C TYR A 152 11.08 18.69 -19.52
N ASP A 153 10.01 17.92 -19.28
CA ASP A 153 9.26 17.91 -18.01
C ASP A 153 9.96 17.15 -16.84
N MET A 154 11.13 16.52 -17.06
CA MET A 154 11.98 15.85 -16.04
C MET A 154 11.22 14.98 -15.01
N SER A 155 10.03 14.51 -15.35
CA SER A 155 9.03 14.04 -14.39
C SER A 155 9.18 12.54 -14.13
N LEU A 156 9.60 12.20 -12.91
CA LEU A 156 9.79 10.81 -12.50
C LEU A 156 8.50 9.99 -12.58
N TRP A 157 7.35 10.58 -12.19
CA TRP A 157 6.06 9.88 -12.19
C TRP A 157 5.68 9.33 -13.57
N TYR A 158 5.90 10.12 -14.62
CA TYR A 158 5.62 9.67 -15.97
C TYR A 158 6.66 8.67 -16.49
N SER A 159 7.93 8.77 -16.07
CA SER A 159 8.93 7.74 -16.38
C SER A 159 8.55 6.40 -15.76
N ILE A 160 8.11 6.41 -14.51
CA ILE A 160 7.55 5.25 -13.80
C ILE A 160 6.39 4.68 -14.60
N TYR A 161 5.41 5.52 -14.96
CA TYR A 161 4.23 5.11 -15.71
C TYR A 161 4.56 4.40 -17.03
N HIS A 162 5.43 4.99 -17.87
CA HIS A 162 5.81 4.36 -19.13
C HIS A 162 6.60 3.06 -18.92
N SER A 163 7.37 2.95 -17.83
CA SER A 163 8.13 1.73 -17.52
C SER A 163 7.23 0.55 -17.15
N VAL A 164 6.04 0.78 -16.58
CA VAL A 164 5.10 -0.28 -16.15
C VAL A 164 3.79 -0.32 -16.92
N TRP A 165 3.62 0.54 -17.93
CA TRP A 165 2.39 0.67 -18.72
C TRP A 165 1.74 -0.66 -19.14
N PRO A 166 2.46 -1.63 -19.76
CA PRO A 166 1.81 -2.85 -20.24
C PRO A 166 1.31 -3.76 -19.10
N GLN A 167 2.05 -3.81 -17.98
CA GLN A 167 1.62 -4.53 -16.78
C GLN A 167 0.43 -3.83 -16.11
N TYR A 168 0.44 -2.50 -16.09
CA TYR A 168 -0.63 -1.71 -15.50
C TYR A 168 -1.97 -1.93 -16.21
N TRP A 169 -2.03 -1.82 -17.55
CA TRP A 169 -3.28 -1.98 -18.28
C TRP A 169 -3.78 -3.42 -18.34
N SER A 170 -2.89 -4.41 -18.33
CA SER A 170 -3.32 -5.81 -18.19
C SER A 170 -3.94 -6.08 -16.82
N ALA A 171 -3.40 -5.50 -15.74
CA ALA A 171 -4.01 -5.55 -14.41
C ALA A 171 -5.37 -4.85 -14.37
N VAL A 172 -5.48 -3.63 -14.93
CA VAL A 172 -6.77 -2.90 -15.01
C VAL A 172 -7.82 -3.72 -15.75
N ALA A 173 -7.46 -4.34 -16.88
CA ALA A 173 -8.39 -5.16 -17.66
C ALA A 173 -8.87 -6.38 -16.85
N ILE A 174 -7.96 -7.14 -16.24
CA ILE A 174 -8.29 -8.33 -15.43
C ILE A 174 -9.16 -7.95 -14.23
N CYS A 175 -8.79 -6.90 -13.49
CA CYS A 175 -9.54 -6.43 -12.33
C CYS A 175 -10.94 -5.94 -12.73
N THR A 176 -11.07 -5.22 -13.85
CA THR A 176 -12.37 -4.77 -14.37
C THR A 176 -13.25 -5.96 -14.72
N THR A 177 -12.72 -6.98 -15.40
CA THR A 177 -13.48 -8.21 -15.70
C THR A 177 -13.90 -8.94 -14.43
N ALA A 178 -13.01 -9.05 -13.44
CA ALA A 178 -13.31 -9.68 -12.16
C ALA A 178 -14.45 -8.97 -11.41
N GLN A 179 -14.39 -7.63 -11.34
CA GLN A 179 -15.40 -6.83 -10.66
C GLN A 179 -16.73 -6.82 -11.44
N ALA A 180 -16.70 -6.79 -12.77
CA ALA A 180 -17.91 -6.91 -13.58
C ALA A 180 -18.64 -8.24 -13.33
N LEU A 181 -17.90 -9.36 -13.18
CA LEU A 181 -18.48 -10.64 -12.79
C LEU A 181 -19.08 -10.58 -11.38
N ARG A 182 -18.43 -9.94 -10.39
CA ARG A 182 -18.99 -9.80 -9.04
C ARG A 182 -20.26 -8.94 -9.01
N VAL A 183 -20.21 -7.77 -9.65
CA VAL A 183 -21.32 -6.80 -9.67
C VAL A 183 -22.57 -7.36 -10.34
N THR A 184 -22.40 -8.24 -11.33
CA THR A 184 -23.54 -8.87 -12.01
C THR A 184 -24.08 -10.11 -11.27
N ALA A 185 -23.49 -10.55 -10.16
CA ALA A 185 -23.93 -11.75 -9.43
C ALA A 185 -25.41 -11.69 -8.97
N PRO A 186 -25.91 -10.56 -8.43
CA PRO A 186 -27.30 -10.46 -8.00
C PRO A 186 -28.34 -10.68 -9.11
N LEU A 187 -27.99 -10.38 -10.38
CA LEU A 187 -28.91 -10.59 -11.52
C LEU A 187 -29.17 -12.07 -11.76
N VAL A 188 -28.12 -12.89 -11.67
CA VAL A 188 -28.25 -14.34 -11.85
C VAL A 188 -28.96 -14.95 -10.64
N THR A 189 -28.70 -14.44 -9.43
CA THR A 189 -29.44 -14.82 -8.23
C THR A 189 -30.93 -14.48 -8.34
N LYS A 190 -31.28 -13.31 -8.89
CA LYS A 190 -32.67 -12.92 -9.15
C LYS A 190 -33.36 -13.88 -10.12
N GLN A 191 -32.73 -14.24 -11.24
CA GLN A 191 -33.28 -15.21 -12.19
C GLN A 191 -33.46 -16.60 -11.58
N LEU A 192 -32.52 -17.03 -10.73
CA LEU A 192 -32.63 -18.29 -10.01
C LEU A 192 -33.80 -18.24 -9.01
N LEU A 193 -34.01 -17.13 -8.31
CA LEU A 193 -35.12 -16.96 -7.39
C LEU A 193 -36.47 -16.98 -8.12
N GLU A 194 -36.60 -16.26 -9.24
CA GLU A 194 -37.80 -16.27 -10.09
C GLU A 194 -38.13 -17.68 -10.62
N TYR A 195 -37.11 -18.45 -10.96
CA TYR A 195 -37.27 -19.85 -11.34
C TYR A 195 -37.81 -20.71 -10.18
N LEU A 196 -37.21 -20.58 -9.00
CA LEU A 196 -37.59 -21.34 -7.81
C LEU A 196 -39.01 -21.00 -7.33
N THR A 197 -39.41 -19.73 -7.37
CA THR A 197 -40.76 -19.30 -7.00
C THR A 197 -41.81 -19.81 -7.98
N THR A 198 -41.52 -19.79 -9.29
CA THR A 198 -42.40 -20.35 -10.32
C THR A 198 -42.54 -21.87 -10.18
N ALA A 199 -41.44 -22.58 -9.93
CA ALA A 199 -41.46 -24.02 -9.71
C ALA A 199 -42.24 -24.41 -8.44
N HIS A 200 -42.05 -23.67 -7.34
CA HIS A 200 -42.74 -23.92 -6.08
C HIS A 200 -44.24 -23.66 -6.16
N SER A 201 -44.64 -22.55 -6.79
CA SER A 201 -46.05 -22.22 -7.02
C SER A 201 -46.74 -23.22 -7.94
N TYR A 202 -46.06 -23.73 -8.97
CA TYR A 202 -46.56 -24.80 -9.83
C TYR A 202 -46.78 -26.11 -9.07
N TYR A 203 -45.80 -26.55 -8.27
CA TYR A 203 -45.92 -27.76 -7.45
C TYR A 203 -47.05 -27.67 -6.43
N THR A 204 -47.17 -26.51 -5.76
CA THR A 204 -48.22 -26.28 -4.75
C THR A 204 -49.62 -26.21 -5.39
N SER A 205 -49.75 -25.59 -6.56
CA SER A 205 -51.03 -25.51 -7.29
C SER A 205 -51.46 -26.87 -7.84
N SER A 206 -50.50 -27.67 -8.33
CA SER A 206 -50.73 -29.05 -8.78
C SER A 206 -51.25 -29.93 -7.63
N LYS A 207 -50.69 -29.79 -6.42
CA LYS A 207 -51.14 -30.53 -5.24
C LYS A 207 -52.53 -30.10 -4.74
N ASN A 208 -52.88 -28.82 -4.91
CA ASN A 208 -54.14 -28.24 -4.45
C ASN A 208 -55.26 -28.24 -5.52
N GLY A 209 -55.03 -28.85 -6.70
CA GLY A 209 -56.03 -28.95 -7.77
C GLY A 209 -56.39 -27.62 -8.45
N GLY A 210 -55.55 -26.58 -8.32
CA GLY A 210 -55.76 -25.26 -8.91
C GLY A 210 -54.89 -25.00 -10.15
N SER A 211 -55.31 -24.08 -11.02
CA SER A 211 -54.50 -23.61 -12.14
C SER A 211 -53.33 -22.74 -11.63
N PRO A 212 -52.08 -22.96 -12.07
CA PRO A 212 -50.93 -22.22 -11.56
C PRO A 212 -50.96 -20.75 -12.03
N PRO A 213 -50.77 -19.76 -11.13
CA PRO A 213 -50.85 -18.34 -11.47
C PRO A 213 -49.65 -17.82 -12.29
N LEU A 214 -48.49 -18.50 -12.29
CA LEU A 214 -47.25 -18.04 -12.94
C LEU A 214 -46.81 -18.87 -14.18
N GLY A 215 -47.68 -19.74 -14.69
CA GLY A 215 -47.36 -20.58 -15.86
C GLY A 215 -46.50 -21.81 -15.55
N ILE A 216 -46.10 -22.54 -16.60
CA ILE A 216 -45.34 -23.80 -16.50
C ILE A 216 -43.85 -23.46 -16.27
N PRO A 217 -43.20 -24.02 -15.23
CA PRO A 217 -41.78 -23.77 -14.99
C PRO A 217 -40.93 -24.31 -16.14
N LYS A 218 -39.83 -23.61 -16.45
CA LYS A 218 -38.80 -24.11 -17.36
C LYS A 218 -38.21 -25.44 -16.83
N SER A 219 -37.54 -26.21 -17.68
CA SER A 219 -37.01 -27.53 -17.32
C SER A 219 -36.13 -27.49 -16.05
N ALA A 220 -36.09 -28.59 -15.31
CA ALA A 220 -35.21 -28.74 -14.13
C ALA A 220 -33.73 -28.45 -14.45
N GLY A 221 -33.30 -28.76 -15.69
CA GLY A 221 -31.95 -28.47 -16.17
C GLY A 221 -31.63 -26.96 -16.24
N TYR A 222 -32.62 -26.10 -16.46
CA TYR A 222 -32.42 -24.64 -16.46
C TYR A 222 -32.05 -24.12 -15.06
N GLY A 223 -32.73 -24.61 -14.01
CA GLY A 223 -32.43 -24.25 -12.63
C GLY A 223 -31.03 -24.71 -12.18
N ILE A 224 -30.68 -25.96 -12.49
CA ILE A 224 -29.34 -26.52 -12.22
C ILE A 224 -28.27 -25.74 -13.00
N GLY A 225 -28.54 -25.39 -14.26
CA GLY A 225 -27.66 -24.58 -15.09
C GLY A 225 -27.39 -23.19 -14.51
N LEU A 226 -28.42 -22.51 -13.99
CA LEU A 226 -28.27 -21.21 -13.32
C LEU A 226 -27.44 -21.31 -12.03
N ALA A 227 -27.65 -22.35 -11.23
CA ALA A 227 -26.87 -22.59 -10.02
C ALA A 227 -25.39 -22.88 -10.34
N MET A 228 -25.13 -23.71 -11.36
CA MET A 228 -23.77 -23.99 -11.84
C MET A 228 -23.12 -22.72 -12.41
N ALA A 229 -23.86 -21.91 -13.16
CA ALA A 229 -23.38 -20.64 -13.69
C ALA A 229 -23.00 -19.66 -12.57
N LEU A 230 -23.78 -19.57 -11.49
CA LEU A 230 -23.42 -18.79 -10.30
C LEU A 230 -22.11 -19.26 -9.68
N PHE A 231 -21.93 -20.57 -9.52
CA PHE A 231 -20.69 -21.14 -8.99
C PHE A 231 -19.48 -20.79 -9.88
N VAL A 232 -19.56 -21.08 -11.19
CA VAL A 232 -18.47 -20.82 -12.14
C VAL A 232 -18.13 -19.34 -12.15
N LYS A 233 -19.14 -18.47 -12.15
CA LYS A 233 -18.97 -17.02 -12.12
C LYS A 233 -18.25 -16.55 -10.86
N GLN A 234 -18.68 -16.99 -9.67
CA GLN A 234 -18.06 -16.60 -8.40
C GLN A 234 -16.62 -17.12 -8.30
N PHE A 235 -16.37 -18.34 -8.76
CA PHE A 235 -15.05 -18.95 -8.79
C PHE A 235 -14.11 -18.18 -9.73
N LEU A 236 -14.52 -17.95 -10.98
CA LEU A 236 -13.73 -17.21 -11.96
C LEU A 236 -13.48 -15.77 -11.53
N ALA A 237 -14.49 -15.09 -10.98
CA ALA A 237 -14.34 -13.72 -10.48
C ALA A 237 -13.30 -13.64 -9.35
N SER A 238 -13.24 -14.66 -8.49
CA SER A 238 -12.27 -14.73 -7.40
C SER A 238 -10.85 -14.96 -7.92
N LEU A 239 -10.67 -15.90 -8.86
CA LEU A 239 -9.36 -16.15 -9.48
C LEU A 239 -8.81 -14.93 -10.22
N LEU A 240 -9.64 -14.26 -11.02
CA LEU A 240 -9.23 -13.05 -11.73
C LEU A 240 -8.90 -11.91 -10.76
N ALA A 241 -9.66 -11.74 -9.68
CA ALA A 241 -9.38 -10.71 -8.68
C ALA A 241 -8.01 -10.93 -8.01
N PHE A 242 -7.71 -12.17 -7.58
CA PHE A 242 -6.41 -12.50 -7.01
C PHE A 242 -5.26 -12.37 -8.02
N LYS A 243 -5.49 -12.74 -9.29
CA LYS A 243 -4.47 -12.57 -10.34
C LYS A 243 -4.16 -11.11 -10.61
N GLY A 244 -5.20 -10.26 -10.66
CA GLY A 244 -5.04 -8.82 -10.80
C GLY A 244 -4.25 -8.21 -9.65
N ASP A 245 -4.60 -8.55 -8.42
CA ASP A 245 -3.90 -8.08 -7.21
C ASP A 245 -2.43 -8.53 -7.17
N GLN A 246 -2.14 -9.76 -7.61
CA GLN A 246 -0.76 -10.26 -7.74
C GLN A 246 0.06 -9.42 -8.73
N ILE A 247 -0.49 -9.12 -9.92
CA ILE A 247 0.21 -8.34 -10.94
C ILE A 247 0.50 -6.93 -10.42
N GLN A 248 -0.48 -6.29 -9.77
CA GLN A 248 -0.29 -4.94 -9.22
C GLN A 248 0.75 -4.93 -8.09
N SER A 249 0.67 -5.88 -7.16
CA SER A 249 1.63 -6.00 -6.06
C SER A 249 3.05 -6.28 -6.55
N LEU A 250 3.20 -7.13 -7.57
CA LEU A 250 4.49 -7.41 -8.20
C LEU A 250 5.06 -6.15 -8.86
N MET A 251 4.27 -5.46 -9.70
CA MET A 251 4.64 -4.20 -10.34
C MET A 251 5.10 -3.14 -9.32
N GLY A 252 4.37 -3.00 -8.20
CA GLY A 252 4.71 -2.06 -7.13
C GLY A 252 6.03 -2.40 -6.45
N SER A 253 6.28 -3.69 -6.16
CA SER A 253 7.53 -4.16 -5.56
C SER A 253 8.74 -4.01 -6.51
N GLU A 254 8.56 -4.36 -7.78
CA GLU A 254 9.59 -4.19 -8.83
C GLU A 254 10.02 -2.73 -8.96
N MET A 255 9.05 -1.80 -9.01
CA MET A 255 9.33 -0.37 -9.10
C MET A 255 10.00 0.17 -7.84
N LYS A 256 9.56 -0.25 -6.65
CA LYS A 256 10.22 0.11 -5.38
C LYS A 256 11.70 -0.31 -5.41
N ASN A 257 11.99 -1.56 -5.76
CA ASN A 257 13.35 -2.07 -5.78
C ASN A 257 14.23 -1.33 -6.80
N ALA A 258 13.68 -1.05 -7.99
CA ALA A 258 14.34 -0.24 -9.01
C ALA A 258 14.69 1.17 -8.50
N MET A 259 13.77 1.83 -7.79
CA MET A 259 14.01 3.14 -7.19
C MET A 259 15.10 3.09 -6.12
N VAL A 260 15.09 2.08 -5.25
CA VAL A 260 16.12 1.89 -4.22
C VAL A 260 17.50 1.74 -4.86
N ASP A 261 17.63 0.95 -5.93
CA ASP A 261 18.90 0.79 -6.65
C ASP A 261 19.36 2.11 -7.31
N LEU A 262 18.47 2.85 -7.98
CA LEU A 262 18.82 4.13 -8.61
C LEU A 262 19.21 5.20 -7.59
N VAL A 263 18.49 5.30 -6.47
CA VAL A 263 18.80 6.22 -5.36
C VAL A 263 20.15 5.84 -4.75
N ALA A 264 20.40 4.56 -4.51
CA ALA A 264 21.67 4.08 -3.98
C ALA A 264 22.84 4.40 -4.93
N ARG A 265 22.73 4.08 -6.23
CA ARG A 265 23.75 4.42 -7.23
C ARG A 265 24.00 5.92 -7.34
N LYS A 266 22.94 6.73 -7.29
CA LYS A 266 23.05 8.18 -7.35
C LYS A 266 23.71 8.74 -6.09
N SER A 267 23.40 8.19 -4.91
CA SER A 267 23.97 8.63 -3.63
C SER A 267 25.50 8.53 -3.59
N MET A 268 26.07 7.52 -4.26
CA MET A 268 27.52 7.33 -4.38
C MET A 268 28.20 8.35 -5.31
N LYS A 269 27.44 9.06 -6.14
CA LYS A 269 27.94 10.05 -7.13
C LYS A 269 27.55 11.49 -6.78
N LEU A 270 27.09 11.75 -5.55
CA LEU A 270 26.69 13.10 -5.13
C LEU A 270 27.90 14.00 -4.90
N SER A 271 27.78 15.27 -5.32
CA SER A 271 28.76 16.31 -5.01
C SER A 271 28.79 16.62 -3.50
N GLY A 272 29.89 17.19 -3.00
CA GLY A 272 30.00 17.57 -1.57
C GLY A 272 28.91 18.54 -1.11
N LYS A 273 28.51 19.50 -1.96
CA LYS A 273 27.40 20.43 -1.67
C LYS A 273 26.07 19.67 -1.56
N SER A 274 25.77 18.80 -2.52
CA SER A 274 24.54 18.00 -2.52
C SER A 274 24.49 16.99 -1.37
N ARG A 275 25.65 16.48 -0.92
CA ARG A 275 25.74 15.56 0.21
C ARG A 275 25.46 16.25 1.55
N ASN A 276 25.76 17.54 1.67
CA ASN A 276 25.36 18.32 2.84
C ASN A 276 23.84 18.57 2.87
N GLU A 277 23.20 18.76 1.71
CA GLU A 277 21.74 18.92 1.61
C GLU A 277 21.00 17.58 1.84
N MET A 278 21.54 16.50 1.27
CA MET A 278 21.07 15.12 1.41
C MET A 278 21.91 14.36 2.45
N ASN A 279 21.69 14.67 3.73
CA ASN A 279 22.33 13.95 4.83
C ASN A 279 21.99 12.45 4.79
N ASN A 280 22.88 11.60 5.33
CA ASN A 280 22.73 10.14 5.42
C ASN A 280 21.38 9.74 6.06
N GLY A 281 20.89 10.49 7.04
CA GLY A 281 19.57 10.26 7.64
C GLY A 281 18.42 10.44 6.65
N ARG A 282 18.42 11.54 5.88
CA ARG A 282 17.41 11.78 4.83
C ARG A 282 17.48 10.73 3.72
N LEU A 283 18.69 10.32 3.34
CA LEU A 283 18.90 9.25 2.37
C LEU A 283 18.33 7.91 2.86
N PHE A 284 18.54 7.58 4.14
CA PHE A 284 17.98 6.38 4.74
C PHE A 284 16.45 6.40 4.74
N THR A 285 15.84 7.53 5.11
CA THR A 285 14.38 7.71 5.03
C THR A 285 13.85 7.59 3.60
N LEU A 286 14.55 8.17 2.62
CA LEU A 286 14.18 8.09 1.20
C LEU A 286 14.14 6.64 0.70
N VAL A 287 15.11 5.80 1.09
CA VAL A 287 15.18 4.39 0.70
C VAL A 287 14.19 3.52 1.48
N SER A 288 14.08 3.72 2.79
CA SER A 288 13.30 2.85 3.68
C SER A 288 11.81 3.18 3.75
N SER A 289 11.42 4.44 3.56
CA SER A 289 10.04 4.90 3.69
C SER A 289 9.47 5.35 2.34
N ASP A 290 10.11 6.33 1.68
CA ASP A 290 9.50 6.97 0.52
C ASP A 290 9.38 6.01 -0.67
N CYS A 291 10.41 5.21 -0.93
CA CYS A 291 10.35 4.17 -1.97
C CYS A 291 9.25 3.12 -1.66
N MET A 292 9.06 2.77 -0.38
CA MET A 292 8.00 1.84 0.03
C MET A 292 6.61 2.42 -0.22
N ILE A 293 6.38 3.68 0.11
CA ILE A 293 5.13 4.38 -0.14
C ILE A 293 4.80 4.38 -1.65
N VAL A 294 5.79 4.66 -2.50
CA VAL A 294 5.60 4.61 -3.96
C VAL A 294 5.25 3.20 -4.41
N GLY A 295 5.93 2.18 -3.89
CA GLY A 295 5.64 0.78 -4.19
C GLY A 295 4.20 0.37 -3.83
N TRP A 296 3.74 0.70 -2.62
CA TRP A 296 2.37 0.44 -2.20
C TRP A 296 1.34 1.22 -3.03
N THR A 297 1.64 2.48 -3.36
CA THR A 297 0.76 3.31 -4.19
C THR A 297 0.60 2.70 -5.59
N LEU A 298 1.69 2.24 -6.19
CA LEU A 298 1.65 1.56 -7.48
C LEU A 298 0.93 0.20 -7.39
N GLY A 299 1.10 -0.52 -6.29
CA GLY A 299 0.35 -1.74 -5.98
C GLY A 299 -1.17 -1.54 -5.90
N GLY A 300 -1.63 -0.34 -5.53
CA GLY A 300 -3.05 -0.01 -5.47
C GLY A 300 -3.58 0.82 -6.66
N LEU A 301 -2.73 1.19 -7.62
CA LEU A 301 -3.07 2.24 -8.60
C LEU A 301 -4.25 1.88 -9.50
N ALA A 302 -4.40 0.60 -9.89
CA ALA A 302 -5.51 0.19 -10.76
C ALA A 302 -6.87 0.33 -10.07
N SER A 303 -6.93 0.15 -8.75
CA SER A 303 -8.16 0.27 -7.95
C SER A 303 -8.76 1.68 -8.04
N LEU A 304 -7.92 2.72 -8.20
CA LEU A 304 -8.39 4.09 -8.40
C LEU A 304 -9.24 4.27 -9.67
N ILE A 305 -9.04 3.44 -10.70
CA ILE A 305 -9.86 3.46 -11.92
C ILE A 305 -11.01 2.45 -11.81
N VAL A 306 -10.75 1.26 -11.30
CA VAL A 306 -11.71 0.14 -11.29
C VAL A 306 -12.83 0.35 -10.28
N ASP A 307 -12.54 0.87 -9.09
CA ASP A 307 -13.53 1.00 -8.02
C ASP A 307 -14.63 2.03 -8.36
N PRO A 308 -14.33 3.22 -8.91
CA PRO A 308 -15.36 4.14 -9.38
C PRO A 308 -16.25 3.56 -10.48
N ILE A 309 -15.66 2.83 -11.44
CA ILE A 309 -16.42 2.17 -12.50
C ILE A 309 -17.37 1.13 -11.90
N THR A 310 -16.87 0.35 -10.95
CA THR A 310 -17.64 -0.68 -10.23
C THR A 310 -18.79 -0.06 -9.43
N LEU A 311 -18.54 1.06 -8.75
CA LEU A 311 -19.55 1.80 -8.00
C LEU A 311 -20.65 2.34 -8.92
N ILE A 312 -20.28 2.95 -10.04
CA ILE A 312 -21.23 3.47 -11.04
C ILE A 312 -22.07 2.34 -11.62
N ALA A 313 -21.44 1.22 -12.01
CA ALA A 313 -22.14 0.04 -12.52
C ALA A 313 -23.08 -0.58 -11.48
N GLY A 314 -22.66 -0.65 -10.21
CA GLY A 314 -23.48 -1.13 -9.11
C GLY A 314 -24.72 -0.27 -8.88
N ILE A 315 -24.56 1.06 -8.86
CA ILE A 315 -25.68 2.00 -8.73
C ILE A 315 -26.64 1.86 -9.92
N ALA A 316 -26.13 1.77 -11.16
CA ALA A 316 -26.94 1.61 -12.36
C ALA A 316 -27.78 0.31 -12.31
N LEU A 317 -27.19 -0.80 -11.89
CA LEU A 317 -27.91 -2.07 -11.72
C LEU A 317 -28.95 -2.04 -10.59
N LEU A 318 -28.70 -1.28 -9.53
CA LEU A 318 -29.63 -1.14 -8.42
C LEU A 318 -30.86 -0.32 -8.84
N ILE A 319 -30.66 0.77 -9.59
CA ILE A 319 -31.74 1.57 -10.19
C ILE A 319 -32.53 0.72 -11.20
N TYR A 320 -31.87 -0.08 -12.03
CA TYR A 320 -32.54 -0.96 -12.99
C TYR A 320 -33.42 -2.02 -12.32
N ASN A 321 -32.97 -2.59 -11.19
CA ASN A 321 -33.70 -3.68 -10.53
C ASN A 321 -34.80 -3.22 -9.57
N LEU A 322 -34.58 -2.12 -8.82
CA LEU A 322 -35.50 -1.64 -7.77
C LEU A 322 -36.29 -0.37 -8.18
N GLY A 323 -35.94 0.26 -9.30
CA GLY A 323 -36.56 1.53 -9.73
C GLY A 323 -36.18 2.71 -8.84
N TYR A 324 -37.07 3.70 -8.70
CA TYR A 324 -36.81 4.94 -7.96
C TYR A 324 -36.49 4.73 -6.47
N SER A 325 -36.94 3.63 -5.87
CA SER A 325 -36.63 3.26 -4.48
C SER A 325 -35.12 3.10 -4.22
N ALA A 326 -34.34 2.80 -5.27
CA ALA A 326 -32.88 2.73 -5.23
C ALA A 326 -32.22 4.06 -4.84
N LEU A 327 -32.83 5.20 -5.19
CA LEU A 327 -32.25 6.53 -5.02
C LEU A 327 -32.06 6.89 -3.55
N VAL A 328 -32.90 6.36 -2.65
CA VAL A 328 -32.75 6.54 -1.20
C VAL A 328 -31.45 5.90 -0.72
N GLY A 329 -31.13 4.69 -1.20
CA GLY A 329 -29.87 4.02 -0.88
C GLY A 329 -28.65 4.77 -1.40
N VAL A 330 -28.73 5.31 -2.62
CA VAL A 330 -27.68 6.17 -3.20
C VAL A 330 -27.48 7.44 -2.38
N ALA A 331 -28.56 8.07 -1.92
CA ALA A 331 -28.48 9.26 -1.07
C ALA A 331 -27.79 8.96 0.27
N VAL A 332 -28.07 7.81 0.89
CA VAL A 332 -27.38 7.37 2.11
C VAL A 332 -25.89 7.16 1.87
N LEU A 333 -25.51 6.52 0.75
CA LEU A 333 -24.08 6.34 0.39
C LEU A 333 -23.38 7.68 0.13
N ALA A 334 -24.07 8.62 -0.52
CA ALA A 334 -23.55 9.96 -0.80
C ALA A 334 -23.31 10.78 0.47
N VAL A 335 -24.08 10.54 1.54
CA VAL A 335 -23.87 11.15 2.87
C VAL A 335 -22.80 10.40 3.67
N ALA A 336 -22.72 9.07 3.52
CA ALA A 336 -21.72 8.26 4.21
C ALA A 336 -20.28 8.56 3.74
N ALA A 337 -20.08 8.82 2.45
CA ALA A 337 -18.76 9.13 1.89
C ALA A 337 -18.06 10.36 2.52
N PRO A 338 -18.70 11.56 2.63
CA PRO A 338 -18.09 12.70 3.30
C PRO A 338 -17.93 12.48 4.81
N ALA A 339 -18.83 11.73 5.45
CA ALA A 339 -18.67 11.37 6.85
C ALA A 339 -17.41 10.51 7.06
N GLN A 340 -17.19 9.49 6.21
CA GLN A 340 -15.97 8.68 6.22
C GLN A 340 -14.72 9.52 5.95
N GLY A 341 -14.78 10.45 4.99
CA GLY A 341 -13.67 11.38 4.71
C GLY A 341 -13.34 12.29 5.89
N TRP A 342 -14.35 12.79 6.60
CA TRP A 342 -14.18 13.56 7.84
C TRP A 342 -13.57 12.72 8.96
N PHE A 343 -14.04 11.47 9.15
CA PHE A 343 -13.45 10.54 10.11
C PHE A 343 -11.98 10.23 9.81
N VAL A 344 -11.62 10.02 8.54
CA VAL A 344 -10.24 9.78 8.12
C VAL A 344 -9.37 11.01 8.40
N LYS A 345 -9.83 12.21 8.05
CA LYS A 345 -9.11 13.46 8.36
C LYS A 345 -8.89 13.64 9.86
N LEU A 346 -9.93 13.36 10.65
CA LEU A 346 -9.86 13.40 12.11
C LEU A 346 -8.83 12.37 12.63
N PHE A 347 -8.85 11.15 12.10
CA PHE A 347 -7.91 10.09 12.45
C PHE A 347 -6.46 10.46 12.11
N TYR A 348 -6.20 11.04 10.93
CA TYR A 348 -4.86 11.51 10.55
C TYR A 348 -4.35 12.60 11.50
N ASN A 349 -5.18 13.60 11.81
CA ASN A 349 -4.81 14.64 12.76
C ASN A 349 -4.44 14.07 14.14
N TYR A 350 -5.16 13.04 14.60
CA TYR A 350 -4.84 12.36 15.85
C TYR A 350 -3.58 11.48 15.75
N SER A 351 -3.38 10.80 14.63
CA SER A 351 -2.21 9.96 14.40
C SER A 351 -0.92 10.80 14.38
N ASP A 352 -0.95 11.96 13.73
CA ASP A 352 0.19 12.88 13.64
C ASP A 352 0.59 13.44 15.02
N GLN A 353 -0.40 13.83 15.84
CA GLN A 353 -0.15 14.27 17.21
C GLN A 353 0.47 13.16 18.09
N LYS A 354 0.08 11.89 17.89
CA LYS A 354 0.62 10.74 18.61
C LYS A 354 2.08 10.46 18.23
N GLU A 355 2.43 10.65 16.96
CA GLU A 355 3.75 10.34 16.42
C GLU A 355 4.84 11.23 17.03
N GLN A 356 4.56 12.53 17.23
CA GLN A 356 5.53 13.49 17.77
C GLN A 356 6.04 13.14 19.19
N TYR A 357 5.16 12.65 20.07
CA TYR A 357 5.56 12.24 21.43
C TYR A 357 6.37 10.94 21.42
N THR A 358 6.01 10.01 20.53
CA THR A 358 6.74 8.75 20.37
C THR A 358 8.14 9.01 19.81
N ASP A 359 8.25 9.90 18.82
CA ASP A 359 9.51 10.28 18.18
C ASP A 359 10.50 10.92 19.16
N THR A 360 10.02 11.83 20.02
CA THR A 360 10.85 12.47 21.06
C THR A 360 11.53 11.44 21.97
N ARG A 361 10.79 10.41 22.39
CA ARG A 361 11.31 9.31 23.23
C ARG A 361 12.31 8.45 22.45
N VAL A 362 11.96 8.05 21.22
CA VAL A 362 12.82 7.18 20.38
C VAL A 362 14.13 7.88 20.03
N ARG A 363 14.08 9.19 19.75
CA ARG A 363 15.26 10.02 19.52
C ARG A 363 16.19 10.04 20.73
N LEU A 364 15.67 10.36 21.92
CA LEU A 364 16.49 10.39 23.14
C LEU A 364 17.11 9.02 23.44
N LEU A 365 16.34 7.94 23.30
CA LEU A 365 16.85 6.57 23.45
C LEU A 365 17.98 6.27 22.46
N THR A 366 17.84 6.69 21.21
CA THR A 366 18.87 6.51 20.18
C THR A 366 20.14 7.30 20.51
N GLU A 367 20.02 8.54 20.99
CA GLU A 367 21.15 9.36 21.45
C GLU A 367 21.89 8.72 22.63
N ILE A 368 21.16 8.14 23.59
CA ILE A 368 21.71 7.41 24.74
C ILE A 368 22.42 6.12 24.29
N LEU A 369 21.81 5.32 23.41
CA LEU A 369 22.38 4.06 22.94
C LEU A 369 23.65 4.27 22.11
N ASN A 370 23.67 5.27 21.25
CA ASN A 370 24.85 5.63 20.47
C ASN A 370 26.02 6.08 21.36
N ASN A 371 25.73 6.71 22.51
CA ASN A 371 26.73 7.19 23.47
C ASN A 371 26.78 6.36 24.76
N VAL A 372 26.39 5.08 24.72
CA VAL A 372 26.20 4.25 25.92
C VAL A 372 27.45 4.13 26.78
N ARG A 373 28.65 4.15 26.16
CA ARG A 373 29.93 4.09 26.88
C ARG A 373 30.12 5.30 27.79
N ALA A 374 29.81 6.51 27.32
CA ALA A 374 29.91 7.71 28.14
C ALA A 374 28.88 7.70 29.27
N VAL A 375 27.65 7.27 28.97
CA VAL A 375 26.57 7.15 29.96
C VAL A 375 26.96 6.20 31.10
N LYS A 376 27.58 5.05 30.76
CA LYS A 376 28.09 4.06 31.72
C LYS A 376 29.30 4.60 32.51
N LEU A 377 30.25 5.25 31.83
CA LEU A 377 31.46 5.80 32.45
C LEU A 377 31.16 6.86 33.52
N TYR A 378 30.19 7.74 33.25
CA TYR A 378 29.76 8.79 34.18
C TYR A 378 28.62 8.36 35.12
N ALA A 379 28.19 7.09 35.07
CA ALA A 379 27.07 6.55 35.85
C ALA A 379 25.74 7.34 35.67
N TYR A 380 25.51 7.95 34.50
CA TYR A 380 24.29 8.71 34.18
C TYR A 380 23.08 7.85 33.82
N GLU A 381 23.14 6.54 34.06
CA GLU A 381 22.04 5.61 33.74
C GLU A 381 20.74 5.98 34.44
N ARG A 382 20.82 6.36 35.72
CA ARG A 382 19.64 6.77 36.49
C ARG A 382 19.09 8.10 35.98
N PHE A 383 19.97 9.08 35.73
CA PHE A 383 19.58 10.39 35.21
C PHE A 383 18.84 10.27 33.86
N PHE A 384 19.41 9.53 32.91
CA PHE A 384 18.76 9.31 31.62
C PHE A 384 17.54 8.39 31.72
N GLY A 385 17.56 7.41 32.63
CA GLY A 385 16.42 6.53 32.91
C GLY A 385 15.21 7.30 33.42
N ASP A 386 15.40 8.18 34.39
CA ASP A 386 14.34 9.03 34.94
C ASP A 386 13.80 9.99 33.89
N LYS A 387 14.68 10.60 33.09
CA LYS A 387 14.30 11.49 31.98
C LYS A 387 13.46 10.77 30.91
N VAL A 388 13.82 9.54 30.55
CA VAL A 388 13.02 8.71 29.63
C VAL A 388 11.68 8.32 30.26
N ALA A 389 11.67 8.02 31.56
CA ALA A 389 10.44 7.69 32.29
C ALA A 389 9.47 8.88 32.37
N ASP A 390 9.97 10.11 32.52
CA ASP A 390 9.15 11.34 32.47
C ASP A 390 8.49 11.53 31.11
N ILE A 391 9.27 11.44 30.03
CA ILE A 391 8.73 11.52 28.66
C ILE A 391 7.69 10.42 28.44
N ARG A 392 7.96 9.20 28.94
CA ARG A 392 7.01 8.09 28.85
C ARG A 392 5.74 8.36 29.65
N ARG A 393 5.81 8.99 30.82
CA ARG A 393 4.63 9.38 31.61
C ARG A 393 3.77 10.39 30.85
N GLU A 394 4.38 11.38 30.20
CA GLU A 394 3.64 12.35 29.38
C GLU A 394 3.01 11.71 28.13
N GLU A 395 3.75 10.83 27.45
CA GLU A 395 3.26 10.03 26.33
C GLU A 395 2.06 9.19 26.76
N LEU A 396 2.19 8.47 27.88
CA LEU A 396 1.13 7.65 28.44
C LEU A 396 -0.07 8.48 28.86
N LYS A 397 0.08 9.66 29.47
CA LYS A 397 -1.06 10.54 29.81
C LYS A 397 -1.87 10.92 28.57
N LYS A 398 -1.21 11.24 27.45
CA LYS A 398 -1.87 11.60 26.19
C LYS A 398 -2.50 10.37 25.51
N ILE A 399 -1.80 9.24 25.53
CA ILE A 399 -2.31 7.96 25.03
C ILE A 399 -3.48 7.46 25.89
N PHE A 400 -3.43 7.58 27.21
CA PHE A 400 -4.51 7.15 28.12
C PHE A 400 -5.70 8.10 28.07
N GLY A 401 -5.50 9.41 27.94
CA GLY A 401 -6.60 10.35 27.65
C GLY A 401 -7.34 9.97 26.37
N TYR A 402 -6.61 9.49 25.36
CA TYR A 402 -7.16 8.97 24.10
C TYR A 402 -7.83 7.58 24.26
N ASN A 403 -7.15 6.61 24.90
CA ASN A 403 -7.70 5.28 25.22
C ASN A 403 -8.79 5.32 26.29
N SER A 404 -9.05 6.47 26.89
CA SER A 404 -10.17 6.66 27.79
C SER A 404 -11.51 6.42 27.08
N HIS A 405 -11.58 6.59 25.75
CA HIS A 405 -12.71 6.13 24.93
C HIS A 405 -12.80 4.59 24.79
N ARG A 406 -11.68 3.88 24.97
CA ARG A 406 -11.58 2.41 24.96
C ARG A 406 -11.77 1.79 26.34
N ILE A 407 -12.00 2.56 27.42
CA ILE A 407 -12.35 1.99 28.74
C ILE A 407 -13.58 1.10 28.60
N GLN A 408 -14.59 1.53 27.83
CA GLN A 408 -15.75 0.68 27.50
C GLN A 408 -15.35 -0.64 26.83
N THR A 409 -14.35 -0.65 25.96
CA THR A 409 -13.83 -1.89 25.35
C THR A 409 -13.07 -2.76 26.35
N ILE A 410 -12.37 -2.15 27.32
CA ILE A 410 -11.64 -2.85 28.39
C ILE A 410 -12.62 -3.54 29.36
N LEU A 411 -13.84 -3.01 29.52
CA LEU A 411 -14.90 -3.61 30.36
C LEU A 411 -15.39 -4.99 29.87
N TYR A 412 -15.22 -5.31 28.57
CA TYR A 412 -15.61 -6.61 28.02
C TYR A 412 -14.66 -7.74 28.45
N TYR A 413 -13.42 -7.43 28.83
CA TYR A 413 -12.45 -8.46 29.20
C TYR A 413 -12.80 -9.12 30.55
N ASP A 414 -12.45 -10.40 30.70
CA ASP A 414 -12.73 -11.16 31.93
C ASP A 414 -11.91 -10.69 33.12
N ARG A 415 -10.65 -10.29 32.87
CA ARG A 415 -9.74 -9.76 33.87
C ARG A 415 -8.94 -8.60 33.28
N ILE A 416 -8.71 -7.59 34.11
CA ILE A 416 -7.94 -6.40 33.76
C ILE A 416 -6.65 -6.41 34.56
N LEU A 417 -5.54 -6.24 33.85
CA LEU A 417 -4.20 -6.10 34.41
C LEU A 417 -3.80 -4.62 34.36
N VAL A 418 -3.70 -3.97 35.52
CA VAL A 418 -3.18 -2.59 35.61
C VAL A 418 -1.71 -2.64 36.00
N LEU A 419 -0.87 -2.13 35.12
CA LEU A 419 0.57 -1.97 35.34
C LEU A 419 0.88 -0.49 35.58
N ASP A 420 1.66 -0.21 36.62
CA ASP A 420 2.25 1.11 36.86
C ASP A 420 3.76 0.97 37.05
N GLN A 421 4.53 1.82 36.37
CA GLN A 421 6.00 1.77 36.35
C GLN A 421 6.58 0.37 36.06
N GLY A 422 5.93 -0.40 35.19
CA GLY A 422 6.37 -1.75 34.81
C GLY A 422 6.16 -2.81 35.89
N ARG A 423 5.42 -2.50 36.96
CA ARG A 423 5.04 -3.45 38.01
C ARG A 423 3.54 -3.66 38.02
N LEU A 424 3.12 -4.87 38.38
CA LEU A 424 1.74 -5.21 38.66
C LEU A 424 1.21 -4.33 39.80
N LYS A 425 0.16 -3.55 39.53
CA LYS A 425 -0.57 -2.81 40.58
C LYS A 425 -1.90 -3.45 40.89
N GLU A 426 -2.68 -3.80 39.87
CA GLU A 426 -4.02 -4.35 40.04
C GLU A 426 -4.23 -5.49 39.04
N PHE A 427 -4.88 -6.55 39.49
CA PHE A 427 -5.28 -7.66 38.63
C PHE A 427 -6.54 -8.31 39.18
N ASP A 428 -7.68 -7.95 38.60
CA ASP A 428 -8.96 -8.56 38.97
C ASP A 428 -10.00 -8.35 37.85
N THR A 429 -11.22 -8.80 38.09
CA THR A 429 -12.38 -8.54 37.24
C THR A 429 -12.74 -7.05 37.24
N PRO A 430 -13.34 -6.53 36.15
CA PRO A 430 -13.72 -5.12 36.06
C PRO A 430 -14.62 -4.63 37.20
N LEU A 431 -15.54 -5.49 37.68
CA LEU A 431 -16.44 -5.21 38.80
C LEU A 431 -15.68 -5.08 40.12
N ASN A 432 -14.80 -6.02 40.43
CA ASN A 432 -14.00 -5.98 41.66
C ASN A 432 -13.07 -4.75 41.69
N LEU A 433 -12.43 -4.45 40.56
CA LEU A 433 -11.57 -3.26 40.45
C LEU A 433 -12.35 -1.95 40.58
N PHE A 434 -13.60 -1.91 40.11
CA PHE A 434 -14.46 -0.73 40.26
C PHE A 434 -14.98 -0.54 41.69
N ASP A 435 -15.26 -1.65 42.40
CA ASP A 435 -15.76 -1.63 43.78
C ASP A 435 -14.62 -1.38 44.80
N GLN A 436 -13.36 -1.60 44.41
CA GLN A 436 -12.20 -1.33 45.26
C GLN A 436 -11.93 0.18 45.39
N LYS A 437 -12.19 0.72 46.59
CA LYS A 437 -11.94 2.14 46.93
C LYS A 437 -10.44 2.46 46.81
N GLY A 438 -10.09 3.31 45.84
CA GLY A 438 -8.71 3.73 45.57
C GLY A 438 -8.02 3.00 44.41
N SER A 439 -8.74 2.15 43.67
CA SER A 439 -8.20 1.55 42.45
C SER A 439 -7.91 2.60 41.38
N ILE A 440 -6.79 2.43 40.67
CA ILE A 440 -6.42 3.17 39.47
C ILE A 440 -7.49 2.95 38.40
N PHE A 441 -7.95 1.72 38.21
CA PHE A 441 -9.05 1.41 37.30
C PHE A 441 -10.33 2.17 37.67
N ARG A 442 -10.64 2.27 38.97
CA ARG A 442 -11.78 3.07 39.44
C ARG A 442 -11.63 4.56 39.09
N SER A 443 -10.46 5.15 39.34
CA SER A 443 -10.19 6.55 38.99
C SER A 443 -10.32 6.84 37.49
N LEU A 444 -9.97 5.85 36.65
CA LEU A 444 -10.16 5.92 35.20
C LEU A 444 -11.64 5.88 34.81
N CYS A 445 -12.44 5.06 35.50
CA CYS A 445 -13.89 5.00 35.29
C CYS A 445 -14.60 6.29 35.73
N ASP A 446 -14.19 6.87 36.86
CA ASP A 446 -14.75 8.11 37.40
C ASP A 446 -14.48 9.30 36.47
N THR A 447 -13.30 9.34 35.84
CA THR A 447 -12.94 10.36 34.82
C THR A 447 -13.88 10.34 33.62
N LYS A 448 -14.54 9.20 33.36
CA LYS A 448 -15.48 9.01 32.24
C LYS A 448 -16.94 8.89 32.67
N HIS A 449 -17.23 9.12 33.94
CA HIS A 449 -18.58 8.98 34.50
C HIS A 449 -19.21 7.60 34.26
N ILE A 450 -18.40 6.55 34.15
CA ILE A 450 -18.88 5.17 33.98
C ILE A 450 -19.45 4.70 35.31
N GLN A 451 -20.72 4.32 35.30
CA GLN A 451 -21.41 3.83 36.49
C GLN A 451 -21.23 2.32 36.64
N ARG A 452 -21.44 1.84 37.87
CA ARG A 452 -21.44 0.40 38.15
C ARG A 452 -22.41 -0.38 37.25
N GLU A 453 -23.56 0.23 36.99
CA GLU A 453 -24.65 -0.30 36.17
C GLU A 453 -24.22 -0.53 34.72
N ASP A 454 -23.36 0.33 34.18
CA ASP A 454 -22.84 0.17 32.81
C ASP A 454 -21.93 -1.05 32.69
N ILE A 455 -21.13 -1.33 33.72
CA ILE A 455 -20.24 -2.50 33.77
C ILE A 455 -21.05 -3.80 33.86
N ILE A 456 -22.12 -3.81 34.65
CA ILE A 456 -23.01 -4.97 34.79
C ILE A 456 -23.72 -5.25 33.46
N LYS A 457 -24.31 -4.23 32.82
CA LYS A 457 -24.98 -4.37 31.52
C LYS A 457 -24.07 -4.95 30.45
N ILE A 458 -22.80 -4.53 30.42
CA ILE A 458 -21.81 -5.04 29.46
C ILE A 458 -21.49 -6.52 29.72
N LYS A 459 -21.42 -6.94 31.00
CA LYS A 459 -21.15 -8.33 31.38
C LYS A 459 -22.34 -9.28 31.18
N GLU A 460 -23.56 -8.78 31.24
CA GLU A 460 -24.76 -9.57 30.92
C GLU A 460 -24.94 -9.79 29.41
N GLN A 461 -24.31 -8.97 28.57
CA GLN A 461 -24.37 -9.04 27.10
C GLN A 461 -23.24 -9.87 26.47
N SER A 462 -22.20 -10.20 27.24
CA SER A 462 -21.08 -11.07 26.84
C SER A 462 -21.27 -12.49 27.33
#